data_AF-A0A0N5AN50-F1
#
_entry.id   AF-A0A0N5AN50-F1
#
_cell.length_a   1.000
_cell.length_b   1.000
_cell.length_c   1.000
_cell.angle_alpha   90.00
_cell.angle_beta   90.00
_cell.angle_gamma   90.00
#
_symmetry.space_group_name_H-M   'P 1'
#
loop_
_entity.id
_entity.type
_entity.pdbx_description
1 polymer ?
#
loop_
_entity_poly.entity_id
_entity_poly.type
_entity_poly.pdbx_seq_one_letter_code
_entity_poly.pdbx_strand_id
1 'polypeptide(L)'
;MAGFALGLDLILQSNATFHRTCVVPETCFLEKLPINPGEMQVFGWDRKPKDLLVWHTQTSVGRLLGDSYGYVFENESRPLSSTQ
;
A
#
# COMPACT_ATOMS: atom_id res chain seq x y z
N MET A 1 -3.47 0.06 2.04
CA MET A 1 -3.68 0.57 3.43
C MET A 1 -2.32 0.81 4.07
N ALA A 2 -2.03 2.03 4.56
CA ALA A 2 -0.72 2.36 5.15
C ALA A 2 -0.77 3.51 6.19
N GLY A 3 -1.95 3.76 6.78
CA GLY A 3 -2.22 4.96 7.59
C GLY A 3 -2.21 4.77 9.10
N PHE A 4 -2.04 3.56 9.61
CA PHE A 4 -2.05 3.29 11.05
C PHE A 4 -1.14 2.10 11.40
N ALA A 5 -0.77 2.02 12.67
CA ALA A 5 -0.06 0.91 13.28
C ALA A 5 -0.75 0.51 14.59
N LEU A 6 -0.58 -0.75 15.00
CA LEU A 6 -1.19 -1.31 16.20
C LEU A 6 -0.13 -1.97 17.08
N GLY A 7 -0.32 -1.91 18.39
CA GLY A 7 0.43 -2.73 19.33
C GLY A 7 0.09 -4.21 19.16
N LEU A 8 1.10 -5.07 19.27
CA LEU A 8 0.90 -6.53 19.15
C LEU A 8 0.04 -7.10 20.28
N ASP A 9 0.10 -6.49 21.46
CA ASP A 9 -0.74 -6.79 22.61
C ASP A 9 -2.23 -6.67 22.30
N LEU A 10 -2.66 -5.62 21.60
CA LEU A 10 -4.04 -5.42 21.16
C LEU A 10 -4.51 -6.49 20.18
N ILE A 11 -3.60 -6.94 19.30
CA ILE A 11 -3.89 -8.00 18.33
C ILE A 11 -4.03 -9.35 19.05
N LEU A 12 -3.15 -9.65 20.00
CA LEU A 12 -3.18 -10.92 20.75
C LEU A 12 -4.37 -11.03 21.70
N GLN A 13 -4.90 -9.91 22.18
CA GLN A 13 -6.07 -9.87 23.07
C GLN A 13 -7.41 -9.91 22.31
N SER A 14 -7.41 -9.77 20.98
CA SER A 14 -8.63 -9.70 20.18
C SER A 14 -8.66 -10.77 19.08
N ASN A 15 -9.87 -11.12 18.63
CA ASN A 15 -10.08 -11.96 17.44
C ASN A 15 -10.35 -11.11 16.19
N ALA A 16 -9.84 -9.89 16.16
CA ALA A 16 -10.11 -8.94 15.08
C ALA A 16 -9.43 -9.41 13.79
N THR A 17 -10.21 -9.54 12.72
CA THR A 17 -9.74 -9.98 11.40
C THR A 17 -10.41 -9.18 10.29
N PHE A 18 -9.68 -8.96 9.20
CA PHE A 18 -10.25 -8.38 7.98
C PHE A 18 -11.24 -9.36 7.35
N HIS A 19 -12.49 -8.92 7.23
CA HIS A 19 -13.56 -9.72 6.61
C HIS A 19 -13.85 -9.22 5.20
N ARG A 20 -14.01 -10.18 4.27
CA ARG A 20 -14.33 -9.89 2.86
C ARG A 20 -15.74 -9.30 2.67
N THR A 21 -16.62 -9.43 3.66
CA THR A 21 -17.98 -8.90 3.65
C THR A 21 -18.08 -7.43 4.05
N CYS A 22 -16.98 -6.83 4.52
CA CYS A 22 -16.95 -5.43 4.92
C CYS A 22 -16.71 -4.52 3.71
N VAL A 23 -17.54 -3.47 3.56
CA VAL A 23 -17.42 -2.46 2.50
C VAL A 23 -16.15 -1.63 2.65
N VAL A 24 -15.81 -1.30 3.90
CA VAL A 24 -14.57 -0.60 4.26
C VAL A 24 -13.78 -1.48 5.23
N PRO A 25 -12.73 -2.17 4.76
CA PRO A 25 -12.02 -3.16 5.57
C PRO A 25 -11.26 -2.51 6.74
N GLU A 26 -10.76 -1.29 6.58
CA GLU A 26 -10.12 -0.49 7.63
C GLU A 26 -11.05 -0.29 8.83
N THR A 27 -12.21 0.31 8.60
CA THR A 27 -13.17 0.67 9.66
C THR A 27 -13.70 -0.56 10.37
N CYS A 28 -14.13 -1.57 9.60
CA CYS A 28 -14.65 -2.82 10.14
C CYS A 28 -13.63 -3.59 10.99
N PHE A 29 -12.34 -3.43 10.71
CA PHE A 29 -11.28 -4.02 11.53
C PHE A 29 -11.04 -3.21 12.81
N LEU A 30 -10.92 -1.88 12.71
CA LEU A 30 -10.65 -1.01 13.86
C LEU A 30 -11.80 -1.01 14.88
N GLU A 31 -13.05 -1.14 14.46
CA GLU A 31 -14.22 -1.22 15.35
C GLU A 31 -14.26 -2.49 16.21
N LYS A 32 -13.58 -3.56 15.77
CA LYS A 32 -13.51 -4.82 16.52
C LYS A 32 -12.42 -4.83 17.58
N LEU A 33 -11.50 -3.87 17.52
CA LEU A 33 -10.43 -3.76 18.50
C LEU A 33 -10.97 -3.12 19.78
N PRO A 34 -10.52 -3.57 20.96
CA PRO A 34 -10.92 -2.98 22.24
C PRO A 34 -10.19 -1.66 22.49
N ILE A 35 -10.30 -0.70 21.57
CA ILE A 35 -9.63 0.60 21.62
C ILE A 35 -10.65 1.72 21.77
N ASN A 36 -10.38 2.66 22.67
CA ASN A 36 -11.17 3.87 22.80
C ASN A 36 -10.63 4.94 21.81
N PRO A 37 -11.48 5.66 21.06
CA PRO A 37 -11.01 6.72 20.17
C PRO A 37 -10.07 7.76 20.80
N GLY A 38 -10.20 8.02 22.10
CA GLY A 38 -9.33 8.94 22.83
C GLY A 38 -7.90 8.44 23.08
N GLU A 39 -7.65 7.14 22.92
CA GLU A 39 -6.34 6.50 23.10
C GLU A 39 -5.53 6.44 21.81
N MET A 40 -6.11 6.86 20.68
CA MET A 40 -5.43 6.91 19.39
C MET A 40 -4.32 7.97 19.40
N GLN A 41 -3.10 7.54 19.09
CA GLN A 41 -1.95 8.43 18.96
C GLN A 41 -1.86 8.97 17.53
N VAL A 42 -1.88 10.29 17.39
CA VAL A 42 -1.74 10.94 16.09
C VAL A 42 -0.25 11.12 15.77
N PHE A 43 0.23 10.47 14.72
CA PHE A 43 1.62 10.60 14.31
C PHE A 43 1.82 11.83 13.41
N GLY A 44 2.79 12.68 13.73
CA GLY A 44 3.18 13.81 12.89
C GLY A 44 2.22 15.02 12.91
N TRP A 45 1.25 15.07 13.83
CA TRP A 45 0.31 16.20 13.94
C TRP A 45 0.96 17.51 14.41
N ASP A 46 1.92 17.40 15.34
CA ASP A 46 2.50 18.56 16.02
C ASP A 46 3.59 19.27 15.21
N ARG A 47 3.97 18.73 14.05
CA ARG A 47 5.02 19.29 13.18
C ARG A 47 4.41 20.18 12.09
N LYS A 48 5.00 21.37 11.91
CA LYS A 48 4.68 22.29 10.81
C LYS A 48 5.94 22.51 9.96
N PRO A 49 5.89 22.28 8.63
CA PRO A 49 4.75 21.78 7.85
C PRO A 49 4.36 20.34 8.24
N LYS A 50 3.13 19.94 7.94
CA LYS A 50 2.69 18.57 8.20
C LYS A 50 3.52 17.61 7.36
N ASP A 51 4.16 16.65 7.99
CA ASP A 51 4.99 15.67 7.30
C ASP A 51 4.09 14.59 6.63
N LEU A 52 4.16 14.50 5.30
CA LEU A 52 3.61 13.36 4.54
C LEU A 52 4.68 12.27 4.48
N LEU A 53 4.52 11.21 5.29
CA LEU A 53 5.53 10.18 5.46
C LEU A 53 5.26 8.88 4.68
N VAL A 54 4.10 8.79 4.01
CA VAL A 54 3.68 7.57 3.31
C VAL A 54 2.97 7.87 2.00
N TRP A 55 3.27 7.06 0.98
CA TRP A 55 2.67 7.15 -0.35
C TRP A 55 2.05 5.81 -0.74
N HIS A 56 0.82 5.85 -1.24
CA HIS A 56 0.14 4.67 -1.76
C HIS A 56 0.45 4.50 -3.25
N THR A 57 1.70 4.15 -3.57
CA THR A 57 2.14 3.97 -4.96
C THR A 57 1.54 2.70 -5.56
N GLN A 58 1.10 2.77 -6.82
CA GLN A 58 0.63 1.62 -7.58
C GLN A 58 1.53 1.42 -8.80
N THR A 59 2.04 0.21 -8.96
CA THR A 59 2.77 -0.19 -10.16
C THR A 59 1.77 -0.54 -11.27
N SER A 60 1.93 0.05 -12.44
CA SER A 60 1.17 -0.34 -13.62
C SER A 60 1.69 -1.66 -14.18
N VAL A 61 0.80 -2.54 -14.63
CA VAL A 61 1.20 -3.74 -15.38
C VAL A 61 1.90 -3.28 -16.66
N GLY A 62 3.17 -3.66 -16.82
CA GLY A 62 3.90 -3.41 -18.06
C GLY A 62 3.22 -4.14 -19.23
N ARG A 63 3.08 -3.47 -20.37
CA ARG A 63 2.64 -4.13 -21.61
C ARG A 63 3.77 -5.01 -22.14
N LEU A 64 3.95 -6.18 -21.55
CA LEU A 64 4.83 -7.20 -22.07
C LEU A 64 4.05 -7.94 -23.17
N LEU A 65 4.41 -7.71 -24.44
CA LEU A 65 3.93 -8.48 -25.57
C LEU A 65 4.68 -9.81 -25.60
N GLY A 66 4.21 -10.79 -24.85
CA GLY A 66 4.75 -12.14 -24.85
C GLY A 66 3.67 -13.16 -24.48
N ASP A 67 3.52 -14.19 -25.30
CA ASP A 67 2.52 -15.27 -25.13
C ASP A 67 2.79 -16.18 -23.92
N SER A 68 3.84 -15.94 -23.13
CA SER A 68 4.26 -16.81 -22.02
C SER A 68 4.96 -16.05 -20.89
N TYR A 69 4.94 -16.65 -19.69
CA TYR A 69 5.63 -16.21 -18.49
C TYR A 69 7.15 -16.21 -18.71
N GLY A 70 7.71 -15.06 -19.10
CA GLY A 70 9.15 -14.88 -19.35
C GLY A 70 9.62 -13.47 -18.98
N TYR A 71 10.94 -13.23 -19.11
CA TYR A 71 11.54 -11.90 -18.99
C TYR A 71 11.63 -11.25 -20.38
N VAL A 72 11.26 -9.97 -20.47
CA VAL A 72 11.42 -9.16 -21.69
C VAL A 72 12.67 -8.32 -21.51
N PHE A 73 13.61 -8.46 -22.44
CA PHE A 73 14.80 -7.62 -22.52
C PHE A 73 14.59 -6.56 -23.61
N GLU A 74 14.97 -5.32 -23.33
CA GLU A 74 15.02 -4.27 -24.35
C GLU A 74 16.22 -4.57 -25.26
N ASN A 75 15.97 -4.89 -26.53
CA ASN A 75 17.03 -4.92 -27.53
C ASN A 75 17.31 -3.48 -27.97
N GLU A 76 18.57 -3.07 -27.88
CA GLU A 76 19.09 -1.81 -28.42
C GLU A 76 18.99 -1.85 -29.96
N SER A 77 17.82 -1.57 -30.53
CA SER A 77 17.70 -1.25 -31.94
C SER A 77 18.19 0.19 -32.13
N ARG A 78 19.51 0.33 -32.26
CA ARG A 78 20.07 1.54 -32.87
C ARG A 78 19.36 1.75 -34.20
N PRO A 79 18.77 2.93 -34.46
CA PRO A 79 18.34 3.23 -35.81
C PRO A 79 19.59 3.22 -36.69
N LEU A 80 19.68 2.25 -37.60
CA LEU A 80 20.60 2.32 -38.72
C LEU A 80 20.26 3.61 -39.46
N SER A 81 21.12 4.61 -39.28
CA SER A 81 21.09 5.85 -40.04
C SER A 81 21.18 5.49 -41.52
N SER A 82 20.05 5.53 -42.21
CA SER A 82 20.04 5.66 -43.66
C SER A 82 20.63 7.02 -44.02
N THR A 83 21.58 7.06 -44.96
CA THR A 83 22.10 8.16 -45.81
C THR A 83 23.62 7.94 -45.88
N GLN A 84 24.29 7.66 -46.99
CA GLN A 84 24.02 7.79 -48.43
C GLN A 84 24.88 6.76 -49.16
#